data_AF-A0A955EEW6-F1
#
_entry.id   AF-A0A955EEW6-F1
#
_cell.length_a   1.000
_cell.length_b   1.000
_cell.length_c   1.000
_cell.angle_alpha   90.00
_cell.angle_beta   90.00
_cell.angle_gamma   90.00
#
_symmetry.space_group_name_H-M   'P 1'
#
loop_
_entity.id
_entity.type
_entity.pdbx_description
1 polymer ?
#
loop_
_entity_poly.entity_id
_entity_poly.type
_entity_poly.pdbx_seq_one_letter_code
_entity_poly.pdbx_strand_id
1 'polypeptide(L)'
;EAELAALGIAASGASRRGRRAAVGVRRRHRNDANLEESLAKVLKGKTMGVTEVAQAVQAAGYKTTSPNFRTIVNQALLKDERFERVSRGRYTVKGSGRARKPSRRR
;
A
#
# COMPACT_ATOMS: atom_id res chain seq x y z
N GLU A 1 -13.25 -23.01 3.43
CA GLU A 1 -12.46 -23.53 2.28
C GLU A 1 -12.77 -22.63 1.10
N ALA A 2 -11.78 -21.86 0.66
CA ALA A 2 -11.07 -22.09 -0.60
C ALA A 2 -11.97 -21.86 -1.82
N GLU A 3 -11.71 -20.78 -2.58
CA GLU A 3 -11.34 -20.90 -4.00
C GLU A 3 -11.07 -19.53 -4.63
N LEU A 4 -9.78 -19.30 -4.87
CA LEU A 4 -9.28 -18.43 -5.91
C LEU A 4 -9.46 -19.14 -7.25
N ALA A 5 -10.44 -18.77 -8.06
CA ALA A 5 -10.50 -19.22 -9.46
C ALA A 5 -11.32 -18.26 -10.33
N ALA A 6 -10.64 -17.35 -11.02
CA ALA A 6 -10.97 -16.91 -12.38
C ALA A 6 -10.01 -15.77 -12.79
N LEU A 7 -8.73 -16.10 -12.92
CA LEU A 7 -7.83 -15.34 -13.80
C LEU A 7 -8.27 -15.64 -15.24
N GLY A 8 -9.26 -14.88 -15.72
CA GLY A 8 -9.73 -14.92 -17.11
C GLY A 8 -8.79 -14.13 -18.02
N ILE A 9 -7.62 -14.69 -18.32
CA ILE A 9 -6.92 -14.35 -19.55
C ILE A 9 -7.53 -15.22 -20.65
N ALA A 10 -8.42 -14.64 -21.46
CA ALA A 10 -8.72 -15.18 -22.78
C ALA A 10 -9.22 -14.08 -23.71
N ALA A 11 -8.48 -13.94 -24.82
CA ALA A 11 -8.97 -13.67 -26.15
C ALA A 11 -9.52 -12.26 -26.47
N SER A 12 -8.68 -11.52 -27.20
CA SER A 12 -9.01 -10.89 -28.49
C SER A 12 -10.39 -10.24 -28.60
N GLY A 13 -10.37 -8.91 -28.67
CA GLY A 13 -11.55 -8.10 -28.86
C GLY A 13 -12.31 -8.39 -30.15
N ALA A 14 -13.62 -8.43 -30.03
CA ALA A 14 -14.54 -7.97 -31.06
C ALA A 14 -15.87 -7.55 -30.44
N SER A 15 -16.41 -6.48 -31.01
CA SER A 15 -17.82 -6.05 -30.99
C SER A 15 -18.46 -5.61 -29.65
N ARG A 16 -18.51 -4.28 -29.51
CA ARG A 16 -19.74 -3.47 -29.36
C ARG A 16 -21.01 -4.27 -28.99
N ARG A 17 -21.56 -3.95 -27.81
CA ARG A 17 -22.88 -3.30 -27.62
C ARG A 17 -23.34 -3.56 -26.18
N GLY A 18 -23.97 -2.55 -25.61
CA GLY A 18 -24.03 -2.33 -24.17
C GLY A 18 -24.61 -3.49 -23.36
N ARG A 19 -24.04 -3.66 -22.17
CA ARG A 19 -24.81 -4.02 -20.99
C ARG A 19 -24.52 -2.97 -19.94
N ARG A 20 -25.55 -2.20 -19.60
CA ARG A 20 -25.65 -1.40 -18.39
C ARG A 20 -25.36 -2.34 -17.22
N ALA A 21 -24.10 -2.42 -16.79
CA ALA A 21 -23.81 -2.91 -15.47
C ALA A 21 -24.12 -1.75 -14.53
N ALA A 22 -25.30 -1.77 -13.94
CA ALA A 22 -25.49 -1.16 -12.63
C ALA A 22 -24.55 -1.90 -11.67
N VAL A 23 -23.25 -1.60 -11.78
CA VAL A 23 -22.27 -1.97 -10.77
C VAL A 23 -22.69 -1.16 -9.57
N GLY A 24 -23.39 -1.81 -8.65
CA GLY A 24 -23.75 -1.21 -7.37
C GLY A 24 -22.54 -0.42 -6.91
N VAL A 25 -22.72 0.90 -6.75
CA VAL A 25 -21.64 1.84 -6.47
C VAL A 25 -20.96 1.30 -5.22
N ARG A 26 -19.86 0.57 -5.39
CA ARG A 26 -19.04 0.11 -4.27
C ARG A 26 -18.57 1.41 -3.66
N ARG A 27 -19.22 1.82 -2.55
CA ARG A 27 -18.87 3.03 -1.81
C ARG A 27 -17.42 2.85 -1.39
N ARG A 28 -16.51 3.42 -2.18
CA ARG A 28 -15.12 3.53 -1.79
C ARG A 28 -15.12 4.40 -0.54
N HIS A 29 -14.43 3.95 0.49
CA HIS A 29 -14.15 4.78 1.64
C HIS A 29 -13.51 6.07 1.13
N ARG A 30 -14.12 7.21 1.47
CA ARG A 30 -13.49 8.51 1.26
C ARG A 30 -12.58 8.71 2.46
N ASN A 31 -11.28 8.56 2.25
CA ASN A 31 -10.27 8.94 3.23
C ASN A 31 -9.86 10.38 2.94
N ASP A 32 -9.67 11.19 3.98
CA ASP A 32 -9.29 12.61 3.83
C ASP A 32 -7.88 12.79 3.26
N ALA A 33 -7.04 11.76 3.37
CA ALA A 33 -5.69 11.73 2.81
C ALA A 33 -5.48 10.46 1.97
N ASN A 34 -4.64 10.58 0.94
CA ASN A 34 -4.17 9.43 0.16
C ASN A 34 -3.30 8.51 1.02
N LEU A 35 -3.26 7.22 0.69
CA LEU A 35 -2.54 6.20 1.45
C LEU A 35 -1.07 6.58 1.66
N GLU A 36 -0.42 7.09 0.61
CA GLU A 36 0.98 7.51 0.60
C GLU A 36 1.24 8.66 1.59
N GLU A 37 0.31 9.60 1.70
CA GLU A 37 0.42 10.71 2.64
C GLU A 37 0.24 10.24 4.09
N SER A 38 -0.74 9.36 4.33
CA SER A 38 -0.93 8.72 5.64
C SER A 38 0.30 7.90 6.05
N LEU A 39 0.89 7.15 5.10
CA LEU A 39 2.13 6.39 5.31
C LEU A 39 3.30 7.31 5.65
N ALA A 40 3.45 8.43 4.94
CA ALA A 40 4.51 9.41 5.21
C ALA A 40 4.37 10.05 6.58
N LYS A 41 3.15 10.38 7.03
CA LYS A 41 2.89 10.91 8.38
C LYS A 41 3.29 9.93 9.47
N VAL A 42 2.93 8.64 9.31
CA VAL A 42 3.25 7.57 10.27
C VAL A 42 4.74 7.25 10.32
N LEU A 43 5.40 7.20 9.16
CA LEU A 43 6.81 6.84 9.05
C LEU A 43 7.77 8.03 9.26
N LYS A 44 7.27 9.24 9.52
CA LYS A 44 8.10 10.43 9.72
C LYS A 44 8.94 10.26 11.00
N GLY A 45 10.26 10.13 10.83
CA GLY A 45 11.22 10.06 11.93
C GLY A 45 11.30 8.70 12.62
N LYS A 46 10.67 7.66 12.05
CA LYS A 46 10.66 6.31 12.60
C LYS A 46 10.80 5.27 11.49
N THR A 47 11.28 4.08 11.85
CA THR A 47 11.40 2.94 10.95
C THR A 47 10.49 1.84 11.46
N MET A 48 9.55 1.40 10.63
CA MET A 48 8.56 0.39 11.02
C MET A 48 8.44 -0.71 9.97
N GLY A 49 7.94 -1.86 10.39
CA GLY A 49 7.62 -2.97 9.51
C GLY A 49 6.27 -2.77 8.81
N VAL A 50 6.06 -3.46 7.70
CA VAL A 50 4.81 -3.36 6.91
C VAL A 50 3.56 -3.63 7.77
N THR A 51 3.61 -4.60 8.68
CA THR A 51 2.49 -4.90 9.60
C THR A 51 2.17 -3.73 10.52
N GLU A 52 3.21 -3.18 11.14
CA GLU A 52 3.08 -2.13 12.14
C GLU A 52 2.58 -0.85 11.48
N VAL A 53 3.11 -0.53 10.30
CA VAL A 53 2.66 0.61 9.49
C VAL A 53 1.19 0.46 9.10
N ALA A 54 0.76 -0.72 8.67
CA ALA A 54 -0.63 -0.96 8.29
C ALA A 54 -1.60 -0.75 9.47
N GLN A 55 -1.20 -1.13 10.68
CA GLN A 55 -1.98 -0.88 11.90
C GLN A 55 -1.95 0.61 12.28
N ALA A 56 -0.78 1.25 12.25
CA ALA A 56 -0.61 2.64 12.61
C ALA A 56 -1.36 3.59 11.66
N VAL A 57 -1.42 3.30 10.36
CA VAL A 57 -2.20 4.07 9.38
C VAL A 57 -3.71 3.96 9.65
N GLN A 58 -4.19 2.77 10.03
CA GLN A 58 -5.59 2.59 10.44
C GLN A 58 -5.90 3.30 11.75
N ALA A 59 -4.99 3.22 12.73
CA ALA A 59 -5.11 3.94 14.00
C ALA A 59 -5.08 5.47 13.81
N ALA A 60 -4.37 5.95 12.77
CA ALA A 60 -4.38 7.36 12.35
C ALA A 60 -5.66 7.78 11.61
N GLY A 61 -6.64 6.88 11.48
CA GLY A 61 -7.97 7.17 10.90
C GLY A 61 -8.17 6.72 9.46
N TYR A 62 -7.20 6.05 8.84
CA TYR A 62 -7.36 5.54 7.47
C TYR A 62 -8.33 4.34 7.46
N LYS A 63 -9.47 4.48 6.79
CA LYS A 63 -10.49 3.43 6.72
C LYS A 63 -10.28 2.56 5.48
N THR A 64 -10.24 1.26 5.70
CA THR A 64 -10.12 0.25 4.64
C THR A 64 -10.89 -1.00 5.04
N THR A 65 -11.55 -1.65 4.09
CA THR A 65 -12.18 -2.96 4.27
C THR A 65 -11.46 -4.06 3.49
N SER A 66 -10.29 -3.74 2.92
CA SER A 66 -9.55 -4.69 2.10
C SER A 66 -8.86 -5.74 2.98
N PRO A 67 -9.12 -7.05 2.76
CA PRO A 67 -8.41 -8.11 3.47
C PRO A 67 -6.91 -8.14 3.14
N ASN A 68 -6.54 -7.62 1.96
CA ASN A 68 -5.17 -7.57 1.47
C ASN A 68 -4.48 -6.22 1.74
N PHE A 69 -4.95 -5.46 2.74
CA PHE A 69 -4.44 -4.12 3.00
C PHE A 69 -2.92 -4.08 3.23
N ARG A 70 -2.36 -5.08 3.92
CA ARG A 70 -0.91 -5.20 4.11
C ARG A 70 -0.13 -5.29 2.79
N THR A 71 -0.67 -6.01 1.81
CA THR A 71 -0.06 -6.13 0.48
C THR A 71 -0.15 -4.80 -0.27
N ILE A 72 -1.27 -4.09 -0.17
CA ILE A 72 -1.45 -2.75 -0.74
C ILE A 72 -0.44 -1.77 -0.15
N VAL A 73 -0.25 -1.78 1.18
CA VAL A 73 0.76 -0.98 1.87
C VAL A 73 2.16 -1.32 1.37
N ASN A 74 2.50 -2.60 1.25
CA ASN A 74 3.81 -3.00 0.73
C ASN A 74 4.03 -2.53 -0.71
N GLN A 75 3.03 -2.63 -1.57
CA GLN A 75 3.10 -2.14 -2.95
C GLN A 75 3.29 -0.61 -2.98
N ALA A 76 2.57 0.14 -2.14
CA ALA A 76 2.74 1.59 -2.04
C ALA A 76 4.15 1.97 -1.57
N LEU A 77 4.67 1.31 -0.54
CA LEU A 77 6.02 1.54 0.00
C LEU A 77 7.14 1.18 -0.99
N LEU A 78 6.91 0.22 -1.89
CA LEU A 78 7.88 -0.15 -2.93
C LEU A 78 7.81 0.76 -4.17
N LYS A 79 6.64 1.33 -4.46
CA LYS A 79 6.41 2.14 -5.66
C LYS A 79 6.77 3.61 -5.45
N ASP A 80 6.59 4.14 -4.24
CA ASP A 80 6.80 5.56 -3.96
C ASP A 80 8.25 5.83 -3.50
N GLU A 81 8.93 6.72 -4.20
CA GLU A 81 10.33 7.12 -3.98
C GLU A 81 10.58 7.85 -2.65
N ARG A 82 9.51 8.33 -2.00
CA ARG A 82 9.56 8.97 -0.68
C ARG A 82 9.89 7.97 0.42
N PHE A 83 9.73 6.68 0.18
CA PHE A 83 10.05 5.64 1.16
C PHE A 83 11.36 4.94 0.81
N GLU A 84 12.13 4.62 1.85
CA GLU A 84 13.36 3.88 1.73
C GLU A 84 13.26 2.58 2.55
N ARG A 85 13.72 1.48 1.96
CA ARG A 85 13.84 0.19 2.63
C ARG A 85 15.14 0.15 3.43
N VAL A 86 15.04 0.29 4.75
CA VAL A 86 16.19 0.31 5.67
C VAL A 86 16.77 -1.09 5.90
N SER A 87 15.89 -2.10 6.02
CA SER A 87 16.27 -3.51 6.16
C SER A 87 15.14 -4.41 5.65
N ARG A 88 15.31 -5.74 5.73
CA ARG A 88 14.29 -6.70 5.29
C ARG A 88 12.95 -6.40 5.98
N GLY A 89 11.96 -6.00 5.20
CA GLY A 89 10.60 -5.72 5.66
C GLY A 89 10.42 -4.45 6.49
N ARG A 90 11.44 -3.57 6.58
CA ARG A 90 11.42 -2.32 7.37
C ARG A 90 11.59 -1.11 6.46
N TYR A 91 10.71 -0.12 6.63
CA TYR A 91 10.64 1.07 5.79
C TYR A 91 10.65 2.35 6.64
N THR A 92 11.14 3.43 6.04
CA THR A 92 11.13 4.79 6.62
C THR A 92 10.93 5.83 5.52
N VAL A 93 10.64 7.08 5.87
CA VAL A 93 10.61 8.20 4.91
C VAL A 93 12.05 8.62 4.58
N LYS A 94 12.36 8.70 3.29
CA LYS A 94 13.63 9.18 2.73
C LYS A 94 13.93 10.58 3.27
N GLY A 95 15.03 10.70 4.00
CA GLY A 95 15.45 11.94 4.66
C GLY A 95 15.00 12.10 6.12
N SER A 96 14.17 11.20 6.67
CA SER A 96 13.67 11.32 8.05
C SER A 96 14.52 10.61 9.12
N GLY A 97 15.48 9.76 8.72
CA GLY A 97 16.17 8.90 9.68
C GLY A 97 17.46 8.28 9.15
N ARG A 98 18.22 8.98 8.31
CA ARG A 98 19.56 8.51 7.94
C ARG A 98 20.52 8.77 9.11
N ALA A 99 20.44 7.94 10.15
CA ALA A 99 21.64 7.57 10.87
C ALA A 99 22.55 6.90 9.83
N ARG A 100 23.45 7.70 9.23
CA ARG A 100 24.54 7.20 8.38
C ARG A 100 25.19 6.05 9.14
N LYS A 101 24.97 4.81 8.72
CA LYS A 101 25.72 3.67 9.24
C LYS A 101 27.20 4.02 9.00
N PRO A 102 28.06 4.18 10.04
CA PRO A 102 29.47 4.38 9.79
C PRO A 102 29.94 3.13 9.05
N SER A 103 30.45 3.31 7.82
CA SER A 103 31.13 2.22 7.15
C SER A 103 32.27 1.81 8.09
N ARG A 104 32.17 0.60 8.63
CA ARG A 104 33.29 -0.01 9.35
C ARG A 104 34.42 -0.12 8.33
N ARG A 105 35.34 0.84 8.38
CA ARG A 105 36.69 0.70 7.87
C ARG A 105 37.33 -0.41 8.72
N ARG A 106 37.65 -1.52 8.08
CA ARG A 106 38.60 -2.50 8.60
C ARG A 106 39.65 -2.69 7.53
#